data_AF-A0A8J3LBT8-F1
#
_entry.id   AF-A0A8J3LBT8-F1
#
_cell.length_a   1.000
_cell.length_b   1.000
_cell.length_c   1.000
_cell.angle_alpha   90.00
_cell.angle_beta   90.00
_cell.angle_gamma   90.00
#
_symmetry.space_group_name_H-M   'P 1'
#
loop_
_entity.id
_entity.type
_entity.pdbx_description
1 polymer ?
#
loop_
_entity_poly.entity_id
_entity_poly.type
_entity_poly.pdbx_seq_one_letter_code
_entity_poly.pdbx_strand_id
1 'polypeptide(L)'
;MHRYKTWNGPAPTTAAQVAVTTGTSIKTMLQVATPSTRQLQLISWGFSLTAPPATTSTGIVELLDINTAATVTAHVAAGVQPLTPGQPASLVTLGASATGYTSSNENTPGNSRVHDVVEVPGLTAGGGGLAPYSFQWMPDERPIIDVSRFLRVRVTFAAAVSMITWICWDE
;
A
#
# COMPACT_ATOMS: atom_id res chain seq x y z
N MET A 1 -6.38 16.04 -14.53
CA MET A 1 -5.61 15.23 -13.57
C MET A 1 -6.52 15.00 -12.37
N HIS A 2 -6.87 13.76 -12.10
CA HIS A 2 -7.81 13.38 -11.05
C HIS A 2 -7.08 12.60 -9.98
N ARG A 3 -7.38 12.92 -8.72
CA ARG A 3 -6.73 12.32 -7.57
C ARG A 3 -7.55 11.16 -7.04
N TYR A 4 -6.88 10.05 -6.76
CA TYR A 4 -7.48 8.84 -6.24
C TYR A 4 -6.77 8.37 -4.97
N LYS A 5 -7.53 7.69 -4.11
CA LYS A 5 -7.01 7.03 -2.91
C LYS A 5 -7.63 5.65 -2.76
N THR A 6 -6.80 4.70 -2.35
CA THR A 6 -7.24 3.35 -2.00
C THR A 6 -6.61 2.92 -0.68
N TRP A 7 -7.26 1.99 0.01
CA TRP A 7 -6.83 1.42 1.28
C TRP A 7 -6.66 -0.08 1.16
N ASN A 8 -5.90 -0.72 2.05
CA ASN A 8 -5.75 -2.18 2.09
C ASN A 8 -6.97 -2.90 2.69
N GLY A 9 -8.15 -2.69 2.13
CA GLY A 9 -9.34 -3.40 2.57
C GLY A 9 -10.57 -3.07 1.73
N PRO A 10 -11.70 -3.72 2.01
CA PRO A 10 -12.97 -3.40 1.36
C PRO A 10 -13.37 -1.95 1.67
N ALA A 11 -14.05 -1.32 0.72
CA ALA A 11 -14.55 0.04 0.89
C ALA A 11 -15.50 0.10 2.11
N PRO A 12 -15.32 1.07 3.03
CA PRO A 12 -16.17 1.19 4.19
C PRO A 12 -17.57 1.58 3.74
N THR A 13 -18.53 0.71 4.01
CA THR A 13 -19.95 0.95 3.71
C THR A 13 -20.75 0.75 4.98
N THR A 14 -21.18 -0.47 5.26
CA THR A 14 -21.89 -0.84 6.51
C THR A 14 -20.95 -1.29 7.62
N ALA A 15 -19.67 -1.51 7.32
CA ALA A 15 -18.63 -1.89 8.27
C ALA A 15 -17.45 -0.91 8.22
N ALA A 16 -16.78 -0.75 9.37
CA ALA A 16 -15.56 0.04 9.48
C ALA A 16 -14.43 -0.55 8.63
N GLN A 17 -13.46 0.30 8.24
CA GLN A 17 -12.24 -0.16 7.58
C GLN A 17 -11.53 -1.19 8.47
N VAL A 18 -11.33 -2.39 7.94
CA VAL A 18 -10.70 -3.49 8.69
C VAL A 18 -9.20 -3.46 8.46
N ALA A 19 -8.43 -3.45 9.56
CA ALA A 19 -6.99 -3.61 9.52
C ALA A 19 -6.61 -5.04 9.13
N VAL A 20 -5.67 -5.19 8.21
CA VAL A 20 -5.20 -6.49 7.73
C VAL A 20 -4.05 -6.98 8.60
N THR A 21 -4.13 -8.23 9.05
CA THR A 21 -3.05 -8.87 9.81
C THR A 21 -1.81 -9.03 8.93
N THR A 22 -0.70 -8.48 9.40
CA THR A 22 0.64 -8.69 8.85
C THR A 22 1.10 -10.12 9.10
N GLY A 23 2.06 -10.60 8.32
CA GLY A 23 2.68 -11.92 8.51
C GLY A 23 4.04 -11.83 9.19
N THR A 24 4.62 -12.99 9.50
CA THR A 24 6.03 -13.12 9.92
C THR A 24 7.00 -13.24 8.74
N SER A 25 6.49 -13.19 7.51
CA SER A 25 7.23 -13.17 6.26
C SER A 25 6.83 -11.94 5.47
N ILE A 26 7.63 -11.62 4.44
CA ILE A 26 7.33 -10.50 3.54
C ILE A 26 5.92 -10.70 2.97
N LYS A 27 5.08 -9.70 3.17
CA LYS A 27 3.67 -9.72 2.81
C LYS A 27 3.29 -8.46 2.03
N THR A 28 2.63 -8.63 0.90
CA THR A 28 1.98 -7.51 0.18
C THR A 28 0.73 -7.09 0.91
N MET A 29 0.67 -5.82 1.30
CA MET A 29 -0.48 -5.27 2.02
C MET A 29 -1.42 -4.53 1.08
N LEU A 30 -0.85 -3.80 0.12
CA LEU A 30 -1.60 -3.11 -0.92
C LEU A 30 -0.81 -3.16 -2.24
N GLN A 31 -1.52 -3.41 -3.34
CA GLN A 31 -0.98 -3.38 -4.69
C GLN A 31 -1.91 -2.55 -5.58
N VAL A 32 -1.32 -1.62 -6.34
CA VAL A 32 -1.99 -0.81 -7.35
C VAL A 32 -1.34 -1.10 -8.69
N ALA A 33 -2.13 -1.62 -9.63
CA ALA A 33 -1.68 -1.91 -10.99
C ALA A 33 -1.90 -0.69 -11.87
N THR A 34 -0.80 -0.13 -12.40
CA THR A 34 -0.88 0.99 -13.33
C THR A 34 -1.50 0.52 -14.65
N PRO A 35 -2.41 1.31 -15.25
CA PRO A 35 -2.99 0.97 -16.54
C PRO A 35 -1.92 0.90 -17.64
N SER A 36 -2.20 0.18 -18.71
CA SER A 36 -1.28 0.05 -19.85
C SER A 36 -1.15 1.32 -20.70
N THR A 37 -2.05 2.29 -20.50
CA THR A 37 -2.15 3.50 -21.32
C THR A 37 -1.77 4.78 -20.59
N ARG A 38 -1.57 4.72 -19.26
CA ARG A 38 -1.34 5.91 -18.43
C ARG A 38 -0.46 5.63 -17.23
N GLN A 39 0.53 6.50 -17.04
CA GLN A 39 1.41 6.49 -15.87
C GLN A 39 0.67 7.05 -14.65
N LEU A 40 1.07 6.63 -13.45
CA LEU A 40 0.56 7.19 -12.20
C LEU A 40 1.59 8.15 -11.61
N GLN A 41 1.13 9.31 -11.14
CA GLN A 41 1.97 10.18 -10.33
C GLN A 41 1.67 9.96 -8.85
N LEU A 42 2.66 9.48 -8.11
CA LEU A 42 2.53 9.17 -6.69
C LEU A 42 2.55 10.48 -5.86
N ILE A 43 1.53 10.68 -5.03
CA ILE A 43 1.33 11.94 -4.28
C ILE A 43 1.66 11.76 -2.81
N SER A 44 1.13 10.71 -2.19
CA SER A 44 1.37 10.39 -0.79
C SER A 44 1.03 8.95 -0.47
N TRP A 45 1.59 8.45 0.61
CA TRP A 45 1.28 7.14 1.15
C TRP A 45 1.36 7.16 2.66
N GLY A 46 0.82 6.13 3.30
CA GLY A 46 0.95 6.00 4.74
C GLY A 46 0.40 4.69 5.26
N PHE A 47 0.68 4.45 6.53
CA PHE A 47 0.21 3.29 7.25
C PHE A 47 0.00 3.57 8.74
N SER A 48 -0.83 2.76 9.37
CA SER A 48 -1.05 2.78 10.81
C SER A 48 -1.18 1.36 11.34
N LEU A 49 -0.70 1.15 12.56
CA LEU A 49 -0.71 -0.13 13.25
C LEU A 49 -1.66 -0.07 14.44
N THR A 50 -2.31 -1.19 14.70
CA THR A 50 -3.22 -1.35 15.85
C THR A 50 -2.48 -1.51 17.18
N ALA A 51 -1.29 -2.08 17.14
CA ALA A 51 -0.40 -2.27 18.29
C ALA A 51 1.05 -2.40 17.78
N PRO A 52 2.08 -2.05 18.57
CA PRO A 52 3.45 -2.32 18.15
C PRO A 52 3.67 -3.84 18.08
N PRO A 53 4.50 -4.34 17.15
CA PRO A 53 4.86 -5.76 17.13
C PRO A 53 5.40 -6.19 18.49
N ALA A 54 4.86 -7.28 19.05
CA ALA A 54 5.23 -7.80 20.37
C ALA A 54 6.59 -8.52 20.33
N THR A 55 7.62 -7.81 19.87
CA THR A 55 8.98 -8.31 19.63
C THR A 55 10.02 -7.31 20.06
N THR A 56 11.25 -7.78 20.25
CA THR A 56 12.45 -6.95 20.38
C THR A 56 13.02 -6.51 19.02
N SER A 57 12.64 -7.17 17.94
CA SER A 57 13.08 -6.84 16.58
C SER A 57 12.32 -5.64 16.00
N THR A 58 13.02 -4.90 15.14
CA THR A 58 12.47 -3.85 14.28
C THR A 58 11.91 -4.50 13.01
N GLY A 59 10.71 -4.09 12.60
CA GLY A 59 10.16 -4.48 11.30
C GLY A 59 10.32 -3.40 10.25
N ILE A 60 10.00 -3.76 9.01
CA ILE A 60 10.19 -2.90 7.85
C ILE A 60 8.87 -2.80 7.09
N VAL A 61 8.48 -1.58 6.77
CA VAL A 61 7.41 -1.26 5.81
C VAL A 61 8.04 -0.52 4.65
N GLU A 62 7.81 -0.99 3.43
CA GLU A 62 8.47 -0.47 2.23
C GLU A 62 7.46 -0.20 1.11
N LEU A 63 7.71 0.88 0.37
CA LEU A 63 6.99 1.26 -0.82
C LEU A 63 7.90 1.14 -2.04
N LEU A 64 7.46 0.39 -3.03
CA LEU A 64 8.22 0.12 -4.25
C LEU A 64 7.31 -0.06 -5.46
N ASP A 65 7.87 0.11 -6.64
CA ASP A 65 7.26 -0.33 -7.88
C ASP A 65 7.95 -1.58 -8.42
N ILE A 66 7.18 -2.50 -8.99
CA ILE A 66 7.63 -3.83 -9.41
C ILE A 66 6.95 -4.26 -10.71
N ASN A 67 7.58 -5.16 -11.48
CA ASN A 67 7.07 -5.65 -12.77
C ASN A 67 6.29 -6.97 -12.69
N THR A 68 6.11 -7.54 -11.50
CA THR A 68 5.45 -8.84 -11.30
C THR A 68 4.35 -8.69 -10.27
N ALA A 69 3.14 -9.16 -10.60
CA ALA A 69 1.99 -9.08 -9.68
C ALA A 69 2.11 -10.11 -8.55
N ALA A 70 1.66 -9.72 -7.36
CA ALA A 70 1.30 -10.67 -6.31
C ALA A 70 -0.17 -11.10 -6.48
N THR A 71 -0.52 -12.28 -5.95
CA THR A 71 -1.91 -12.73 -5.89
C THR A 71 -2.60 -12.09 -4.70
N VAL A 72 -3.44 -11.09 -4.95
CA VAL A 72 -4.12 -10.26 -3.95
C VAL A 72 -5.62 -10.53 -3.93
N THR A 73 -6.28 -10.15 -2.83
CA THR A 73 -7.72 -9.97 -2.84
C THR A 73 -8.06 -8.77 -3.72
N ALA A 74 -8.79 -9.00 -4.81
CA ALA A 74 -9.12 -7.95 -5.76
C ALA A 74 -9.92 -6.81 -5.11
N HIS A 75 -9.59 -5.57 -5.46
CA HIS A 75 -10.45 -4.45 -5.15
C HIS A 75 -11.72 -4.48 -6.00
N VAL A 76 -12.84 -4.05 -5.41
CA VAL A 76 -14.03 -3.62 -6.15
C VAL A 76 -13.85 -2.15 -6.57
N ALA A 77 -14.60 -1.68 -7.57
CA ALA A 77 -14.50 -0.30 -8.06
C ALA A 77 -14.69 0.76 -6.94
N ALA A 78 -15.59 0.49 -6.00
CA ALA A 78 -15.80 1.34 -4.83
C ALA A 78 -14.61 1.36 -3.85
N GLY A 79 -13.60 0.51 -4.01
CA GLY A 79 -12.37 0.57 -3.21
C GLY A 79 -11.43 1.69 -3.63
N VAL A 80 -11.53 2.14 -4.89
CA VAL A 80 -10.69 3.20 -5.46
C VAL A 80 -11.51 4.48 -5.52
N GLN A 81 -11.24 5.39 -4.58
CA GLN A 81 -12.07 6.56 -4.36
C GLN A 81 -11.47 7.80 -5.02
N PRO A 82 -12.21 8.52 -5.88
CA PRO A 82 -11.80 9.86 -6.27
C PRO A 82 -11.88 10.80 -5.06
N LEU A 83 -10.85 11.63 -4.85
CA LEU A 83 -10.86 12.58 -3.73
C LEU A 83 -11.80 13.78 -3.96
N THR A 84 -12.13 14.06 -5.23
CA THR A 84 -13.07 15.11 -5.58
C THR A 84 -14.40 14.47 -6.01
N PRO A 85 -15.54 14.89 -5.44
CA PRO A 85 -16.85 14.38 -5.84
C PRO A 85 -17.13 14.60 -7.34
N GLY A 86 -17.75 13.63 -8.00
CA GLY A 86 -18.16 13.73 -9.41
C GLY A 86 -17.06 13.46 -10.43
N GLN A 87 -15.85 13.10 -9.99
CA GLN A 87 -14.77 12.69 -10.90
C GLN A 87 -15.01 11.30 -11.50
N PRO A 88 -14.48 11.01 -12.71
CA PRO A 88 -14.60 9.69 -13.31
C PRO A 88 -13.88 8.63 -12.47
N ALA A 89 -14.30 7.37 -12.64
CA ALA A 89 -13.60 6.24 -12.03
C ALA A 89 -12.14 6.16 -12.51
N SER A 90 -11.26 5.69 -11.64
CA SER A 90 -9.85 5.45 -11.96
C SER A 90 -9.70 4.39 -13.07
N LEU A 91 -8.64 4.52 -13.86
CA LEU A 91 -8.29 3.60 -14.93
C LEU A 91 -7.44 2.41 -14.45
N VAL A 92 -7.09 2.32 -13.16
CA VAL A 92 -6.32 1.19 -12.63
C VAL A 92 -7.02 -0.13 -12.91
N THR A 93 -6.22 -1.14 -13.24
CA THR A 93 -6.76 -2.48 -13.51
C THR A 93 -7.08 -3.17 -12.19
N LEU A 94 -8.33 -3.61 -12.01
CA LEU A 94 -8.77 -4.36 -10.83
C LEU A 94 -8.68 -5.86 -11.10
N GLY A 95 -8.26 -6.65 -10.11
CA GLY A 95 -8.18 -8.10 -10.24
C GLY A 95 -7.20 -8.74 -9.28
N ALA A 96 -7.28 -10.07 -9.15
CA ALA A 96 -6.44 -10.82 -8.20
C ALA A 96 -4.94 -10.81 -8.56
N SER A 97 -4.60 -10.47 -9.82
CA SER A 97 -3.22 -10.24 -10.27
C SER A 97 -3.01 -8.79 -10.72
N ALA A 98 -3.80 -7.85 -10.18
CA ALA A 98 -3.75 -6.44 -10.51
C ALA A 98 -3.94 -5.59 -9.23
N THR A 99 -4.85 -4.62 -9.22
CA THR A 99 -5.11 -3.80 -8.03
C THR A 99 -5.91 -4.56 -6.99
N GLY A 100 -5.40 -4.61 -5.76
CA GLY A 100 -5.98 -5.35 -4.67
C GLY A 100 -5.16 -5.23 -3.39
N TYR A 101 -5.62 -5.93 -2.35
CA TYR A 101 -5.03 -5.89 -1.02
C TYR A 101 -4.79 -7.30 -0.50
N THR A 102 -3.80 -7.44 0.39
CA THR A 102 -3.44 -8.70 1.05
C THR A 102 -3.06 -9.83 0.08
N SER A 103 -1.77 -10.13 -0.01
CA SER A 103 -1.28 -11.43 -0.50
C SER A 103 -0.74 -12.24 0.68
N SER A 104 -0.97 -13.55 0.74
CA SER A 104 -0.35 -14.40 1.76
C SER A 104 1.14 -14.65 1.52
N ASN A 105 1.60 -14.47 0.27
CA ASN A 105 2.98 -14.71 -0.14
C ASN A 105 3.47 -13.62 -1.10
N GLU A 106 4.69 -13.17 -0.89
CA GLU A 106 5.45 -12.37 -1.85
C GLU A 106 5.89 -13.28 -3.01
N ASN A 107 5.54 -12.95 -4.25
CA ASN A 107 6.13 -13.61 -5.43
C ASN A 107 7.57 -13.11 -5.64
N THR A 108 8.45 -13.93 -6.21
CA THR A 108 9.85 -13.55 -6.49
C THR A 108 9.90 -12.27 -7.34
N PRO A 109 10.45 -11.16 -6.82
CA PRO A 109 10.55 -9.94 -7.58
C PRO A 109 11.46 -10.09 -8.79
N GLY A 110 11.02 -9.56 -9.94
CA GLY A 110 11.88 -9.32 -11.08
C GLY A 110 12.65 -8.00 -10.89
N ASN A 111 12.18 -6.94 -11.55
CA ASN A 111 12.78 -5.61 -11.45
C ASN A 111 11.95 -4.73 -10.51
N SER A 112 12.58 -4.20 -9.46
CA SER A 112 11.95 -3.32 -8.47
C SER A 112 12.72 -2.02 -8.26
N ARG A 113 12.01 -0.90 -8.07
CA ARG A 113 12.59 0.35 -7.59
C ARG A 113 11.90 0.77 -6.29
N VAL A 114 12.71 1.13 -5.31
CA VAL A 114 12.24 1.52 -3.98
C VAL A 114 11.98 3.03 -3.97
N HIS A 115 10.84 3.43 -3.42
CA HIS A 115 10.46 4.83 -3.25
C HIS A 115 10.63 5.30 -1.80
N ASP A 116 10.34 4.42 -0.84
CA ASP A 116 10.41 4.75 0.58
C ASP A 116 10.53 3.48 1.44
N VAL A 117 11.21 3.57 2.58
CA VAL A 117 11.42 2.49 3.54
C VAL A 117 11.35 3.05 4.95
N VAL A 118 10.51 2.44 5.78
CA VAL A 118 10.29 2.87 7.16
C VAL A 118 10.53 1.70 8.10
N GLU A 119 11.42 1.92 9.06
CA GLU A 119 11.62 1.02 10.18
C GLU A 119 10.59 1.29 11.27
N VAL A 120 9.98 0.21 11.77
CA VAL A 120 8.99 0.27 12.85
C VAL A 120 9.54 -0.52 14.04
N PRO A 121 9.81 0.16 15.18
CA PRO A 121 10.34 -0.52 16.36
C PRO A 121 9.29 -1.47 16.96
N GLY A 122 9.76 -2.60 17.47
CA GLY A 122 8.95 -3.49 18.29
C GLY A 122 8.67 -2.90 19.69
N LEU A 123 7.70 -3.48 20.40
CA LEU A 123 7.20 -2.99 21.69
C LEU A 123 8.32 -2.73 22.72
N THR A 124 9.30 -3.63 22.79
CA THR A 124 10.39 -3.57 23.77
C THR A 124 11.67 -2.94 23.23
N ALA A 125 11.67 -2.45 21.98
CA ALA A 125 12.83 -1.82 21.35
C ALA A 125 13.01 -0.33 21.71
N GLY A 126 12.24 0.19 22.69
CA GLY A 126 12.41 1.57 23.20
C GLY A 126 11.82 2.68 22.32
N GLY A 127 10.92 2.35 21.38
CA GLY A 127 10.24 3.35 20.54
C GLY A 127 9.25 4.22 21.32
N GLY A 128 9.13 5.50 20.95
CA GLY A 128 8.26 6.51 21.59
C GLY A 128 6.74 6.32 21.38
N GLY A 129 6.27 5.08 21.23
CA GLY A 129 4.90 4.74 20.89
C GLY A 129 4.65 4.61 19.38
N LEU A 130 3.44 4.17 19.01
CA LEU A 130 3.00 4.07 17.63
C LEU A 130 2.45 5.41 17.13
N ALA A 131 3.17 6.07 16.25
CA ALA A 131 2.61 7.14 15.44
C ALA A 131 2.18 6.58 14.07
N PRO A 132 1.02 6.99 13.54
CA PRO A 132 0.70 6.70 12.14
C PRO A 132 1.77 7.37 11.25
N TYR A 133 2.25 6.62 10.27
CA TYR A 133 3.19 7.13 9.29
C TYR A 133 2.43 7.68 8.09
N SER A 134 2.81 8.86 7.64
CA SER A 134 2.33 9.42 6.39
C SER A 134 3.42 10.28 5.76
N PHE A 135 3.68 10.05 4.48
CA PHE A 135 4.62 10.85 3.71
C PHE A 135 3.92 11.41 2.47
N GLN A 136 4.19 12.68 2.20
CA GLN A 136 3.70 13.37 1.01
C GLN A 136 4.89 13.97 0.28
N TRP A 137 5.04 13.60 -0.99
CA TRP A 137 6.07 14.19 -1.83
C TRP A 137 5.74 15.64 -2.14
N MET A 138 6.78 16.48 -2.11
CA MET A 138 6.71 17.82 -2.68
C MET A 138 6.41 17.72 -4.18
N PRO A 139 5.68 18.68 -4.77
CA PRO A 139 5.27 18.60 -6.18
C PRO A 139 6.37 18.25 -7.18
N ASP A 140 7.59 18.74 -6.94
CA ASP A 140 8.73 18.59 -7.85
C ASP A 140 9.45 17.23 -7.74
N GLU A 141 9.21 16.46 -6.67
CA GLU A 141 9.90 15.20 -6.39
C GLU A 141 8.99 13.97 -6.49
N ARG A 142 7.75 14.17 -6.95
CA ARG A 142 6.74 13.11 -7.04
C ARG A 142 7.20 11.98 -7.97
N PRO A 143 7.32 10.75 -7.48
CA PRO A 143 7.68 9.61 -8.32
C PRO A 143 6.62 9.36 -9.39
N ILE A 144 7.08 9.14 -10.62
CA ILE A 144 6.24 8.66 -11.72
C ILE A 144 6.38 7.15 -11.79
N ILE A 145 5.25 6.46 -11.78
CA ILE A 145 5.17 5.02 -11.93
C ILE A 145 4.80 4.72 -13.39
N ASP A 146 5.64 3.96 -14.06
CA ASP A 146 5.43 3.59 -15.46
C ASP A 146 4.17 2.75 -15.67
N VAL A 147 3.70 2.71 -16.92
CA VAL A 147 2.57 1.87 -17.35
C VAL A 147 2.87 0.38 -17.13
N SER A 148 1.84 -0.42 -16.88
CA SER A 148 1.96 -1.88 -16.68
C SER A 148 2.95 -2.28 -15.56
N ARG A 149 3.08 -1.44 -14.54
CA ARG A 149 3.84 -1.68 -13.30
C ARG A 149 2.88 -1.88 -12.15
N PHE A 150 3.40 -2.38 -11.04
CA PHE A 150 2.66 -2.55 -9.81
C PHE A 150 3.31 -1.71 -8.72
N LEU A 151 2.61 -0.68 -8.24
CA LEU A 151 3.00 0.03 -7.03
C LEU A 151 2.55 -0.80 -5.82
N ARG A 152 3.45 -1.05 -4.88
CA ARG A 152 3.23 -2.02 -3.80
C ARG A 152 3.72 -1.51 -2.46
N VAL A 153 2.90 -1.69 -1.43
CA VAL A 153 3.31 -1.60 -0.02
C VAL A 153 3.53 -3.00 0.52
N ARG A 154 4.75 -3.25 1.02
CA ARG A 154 5.11 -4.52 1.65
C ARG A 154 5.45 -4.31 3.11
N VAL A 155 5.30 -5.39 3.86
CA VAL A 155 5.61 -5.42 5.28
C VAL A 155 6.34 -6.70 5.64
N THR A 156 7.31 -6.56 6.53
CA THR A 156 8.01 -7.67 7.16
C THR A 156 8.13 -7.40 8.65
N PHE A 157 7.47 -8.24 9.45
CA PHE A 157 7.54 -8.19 10.91
C PHE A 157 7.98 -9.54 11.47
N ALA A 158 8.58 -9.52 12.67
CA ALA A 158 8.89 -10.74 13.41
C ALA A 158 7.67 -11.29 14.18
N ALA A 159 6.64 -10.48 14.40
CA ALA A 159 5.34 -10.90 14.92
C ALA A 159 4.20 -10.21 14.17
N ALA A 160 3.10 -10.93 13.99
CA ALA A 160 1.91 -10.44 13.32
C ALA A 160 1.21 -9.33 14.13
N VAL A 161 0.75 -8.30 13.42
CA VAL A 161 0.04 -7.12 13.91
C VAL A 161 -0.99 -6.73 12.86
N SER A 162 -2.11 -6.09 13.21
CA SER A 162 -3.02 -5.57 12.19
C SER A 162 -2.61 -4.16 11.74
N MET A 163 -2.55 -3.96 10.41
CA MET A 163 -2.12 -2.71 9.76
C MET A 163 -3.17 -2.20 8.77
N ILE A 164 -3.37 -0.88 8.74
CA ILE A 164 -4.06 -0.18 7.65
C ILE A 164 -3.02 0.57 6.82
N THR A 165 -3.11 0.48 5.50
CA THR A 165 -2.23 1.20 4.56
C THR A 165 -3.07 1.90 3.52
N TRP A 166 -2.56 3.00 2.99
CA TRP A 166 -3.21 3.73 1.92
C TRP A 166 -2.20 4.34 0.96
N ILE A 167 -2.61 4.52 -0.30
CA ILE A 167 -1.84 5.18 -1.35
C ILE A 167 -2.73 6.23 -2.00
N CYS A 168 -2.16 7.38 -2.29
CA CYS A 168 -2.78 8.49 -2.99
C CYS A 168 -1.97 8.83 -4.24
N TRP A 169 -2.64 8.90 -5.39
CA TRP A 169 -2.00 9.15 -6.67
C TRP A 169 -2.88 10.00 -7.59
N ASP A 170 -2.26 10.57 -8.60
CA ASP A 170 -2.92 11.34 -9.66
C ASP A 170 -2.86 10.56 -11.00
N GLU A 171 -3.96 10.59 -11.76
CA GLU A 171 -4.12 10.10 -13.14
C GLU A 171 -4.64 11.18 -14.10
#